data_AF-A0AAD4NGZ3-F1
#
_entry.id   AF-A0AAD4NGZ3-F1
#
_cell.length_a   1.000
_cell.length_b   1.000
_cell.length_c   1.000
_cell.angle_alpha   90.00
_cell.angle_beta   90.00
_cell.angle_gamma   90.00
#
_symmetry.space_group_name_H-M   'P 1'
#
loop_
_entity.id
_entity.type
_entity.pdbx_description
1 polymer ?
#
loop_
_entity_poly.entity_id
_entity_poly.type
_entity_poly.pdbx_seq_one_letter_code
_entity_poly.pdbx_strand_id
1 'polypeptide(L)'
;MSRPGPWTTVWRNFLNSLSRNQVNQANRNYIGEDMLGNRYYEIKESRSSNVKRGYDPPEGQRNWHLRNYEKATPPVEWQGWLNGSRKLPPTTDEIALNQNRQQAQLKEDAETERRAPMVGSTGKGAHDVDRGTQYPKYEDIEMAPGVIKTEDPKNENK
;
A
#
# COMPACT_ATOMS: atom_id res chain seq x y z
N MET A 1 -2.39 -39.93 -28.59
CA MET A 1 -1.35 -39.38 -27.70
C MET A 1 -1.39 -40.14 -26.38
N SER A 2 -0.33 -40.89 -26.03
CA SER A 2 -0.28 -41.67 -24.78
C SER A 2 -0.01 -40.76 -23.58
N ARG A 3 -0.71 -40.98 -22.45
CA ARG A 3 -0.53 -40.17 -21.23
C ARG A 3 0.79 -40.55 -20.56
N PRO A 4 1.66 -39.59 -20.24
CA PRO A 4 2.93 -39.88 -19.56
C PRO A 4 2.68 -40.58 -18.23
N GLY A 5 3.46 -41.64 -17.95
CA GLY A 5 3.31 -42.45 -16.74
C GLY A 5 3.59 -41.66 -15.44
N PRO A 6 3.05 -42.10 -14.29
CA PRO A 6 3.18 -41.37 -13.02
C PRO A 6 4.63 -41.00 -12.67
N TRP A 7 5.56 -41.94 -12.84
CA TRP A 7 7.00 -41.73 -12.57
C TRP A 7 7.66 -40.71 -13.48
N THR A 8 7.27 -40.66 -14.76
CA THR A 8 7.79 -39.65 -15.69
C THR A 8 7.34 -38.24 -15.31
N THR A 9 6.14 -38.10 -14.73
CA THR A 9 5.64 -36.81 -14.25
C THR A 9 6.41 -36.34 -13.02
N VAL A 10 6.68 -37.24 -12.08
CA VAL A 10 7.48 -36.93 -10.87
C VAL A 10 8.91 -36.54 -11.24
N TRP A 11 9.58 -37.31 -12.11
CA TRP A 11 10.94 -36.99 -12.55
C TRP A 11 11.02 -35.67 -13.32
N ARG A 12 10.02 -35.40 -14.19
CA ARG A 12 9.93 -34.12 -14.89
C ARG A 12 9.73 -32.95 -13.93
N ASN A 13 8.88 -33.10 -12.91
CA ASN A 13 8.69 -32.06 -11.89
C ASN A 13 9.97 -31.82 -11.06
N PHE A 14 10.74 -32.88 -10.78
CA PHE A 14 12.03 -32.78 -10.10
C PHE A 14 13.09 -32.05 -10.96
N LEU A 15 13.26 -32.43 -12.22
CA LEU A 15 14.17 -31.72 -13.13
C LEU A 15 13.74 -30.26 -13.37
N ASN A 16 12.44 -30.03 -13.43
CA ASN A 16 11.87 -28.69 -13.54
C ASN A 16 11.99 -27.86 -12.26
N SER A 17 12.28 -28.44 -11.08
CA SER A 17 12.49 -27.67 -9.85
C SER A 17 13.93 -27.16 -9.75
N LEU A 18 14.90 -27.98 -10.20
CA LEU A 18 16.32 -27.63 -10.25
C LEU A 18 16.62 -26.50 -11.25
N SER A 19 16.02 -26.57 -12.45
CA SER A 19 16.23 -25.57 -13.51
C SER A 19 15.44 -24.27 -13.31
N ARG A 20 14.39 -24.28 -12.48
CA ARG A 20 13.49 -23.12 -12.29
C ARG A 20 14.20 -21.89 -11.76
N ASN A 21 15.13 -22.07 -10.84
CA ASN A 21 15.89 -20.96 -10.26
C ASN A 21 16.77 -20.29 -11.31
N GLN A 22 17.40 -21.07 -12.18
CA GLN A 22 18.27 -20.58 -13.23
C GLN A 22 17.49 -19.88 -14.36
N VAL A 23 16.36 -20.46 -14.78
CA VAL A 23 15.47 -19.84 -15.78
C VAL A 23 14.85 -18.55 -15.25
N ASN A 24 14.44 -18.52 -13.98
CA ASN A 24 13.89 -17.32 -13.36
C ASN A 24 14.95 -16.20 -13.21
N GLN A 25 16.22 -16.54 -13.02
CA GLN A 25 17.30 -15.56 -12.99
C GLN A 25 17.65 -15.06 -14.40
N ALA A 26 17.67 -15.93 -15.40
CA ALA A 26 17.95 -15.56 -16.79
C ALA A 26 16.92 -14.57 -17.39
N ASN A 27 15.68 -14.61 -16.89
CA ASN A 27 14.60 -13.72 -17.35
C ASN A 27 14.58 -12.35 -16.63
N ARG A 28 15.50 -12.10 -15.69
CA ARG A 28 15.57 -10.84 -14.93
C ARG A 28 16.69 -9.95 -15.47
N ASN A 29 16.32 -8.77 -15.96
CA ASN A 29 17.25 -7.72 -16.35
C ASN A 29 17.57 -6.85 -15.13
N TYR A 30 18.83 -6.78 -14.72
CA TYR A 30 19.24 -5.94 -13.60
C TYR A 30 19.18 -4.46 -13.96
N ILE A 31 18.57 -3.65 -13.10
CA ILE A 31 18.39 -2.20 -13.31
C ILE A 31 19.29 -1.40 -12.39
N GLY A 32 19.35 -1.76 -11.11
CA GLY A 32 20.14 -1.03 -10.13
C GLY A 32 19.95 -1.53 -8.71
N GLU A 33 20.62 -0.86 -7.79
CA GLU A 33 20.60 -1.13 -6.36
C GLU A 33 20.38 0.19 -5.60
N ASP A 34 19.66 0.13 -4.49
CA ASP A 34 19.48 1.28 -3.61
C ASP A 34 20.52 1.35 -2.49
N MET A 35 20.47 2.40 -1.69
CA MET A 35 21.36 2.59 -0.53
C MET A 35 21.18 1.53 0.56
N LEU A 36 20.09 0.75 0.52
CA LEU A 36 19.77 -0.31 1.49
C LEU A 36 20.25 -1.69 0.99
N GLY A 37 20.76 -1.79 -0.23
CA GLY A 37 21.20 -3.03 -0.85
C GLY A 37 20.07 -3.86 -1.47
N ASN A 38 18.90 -3.26 -1.70
CA ASN A 38 17.84 -3.90 -2.48
C ASN A 38 18.21 -3.84 -3.96
N ARG A 39 18.16 -4.99 -4.64
CA ARG A 39 18.46 -5.09 -6.07
C ARG A 39 17.18 -5.12 -6.89
N TYR A 40 17.09 -4.28 -7.91
CA TYR A 40 15.89 -4.09 -8.72
C TYR A 40 16.07 -4.69 -10.10
N TYR A 41 15.00 -5.33 -10.58
CA TYR A 41 15.02 -6.07 -11.85
C TYR A 41 13.75 -5.81 -12.67
N GLU A 42 13.94 -5.78 -13.99
CA GLU A 42 12.86 -5.85 -14.97
C GLU A 42 12.73 -7.29 -15.48
N ILE A 43 11.53 -7.84 -15.42
CA ILE A 43 11.24 -9.23 -15.79
C ILE A 43 10.87 -9.24 -17.28
N LYS A 44 11.74 -9.83 -18.12
CA LYS A 44 11.46 -10.04 -19.54
C LYS A 44 10.38 -11.10 -19.67
N GLU A 45 9.20 -10.66 -20.14
CA GLU A 45 8.00 -11.44 -20.45
C GLU A 45 7.89 -12.82 -19.77
N SER A 46 7.33 -12.82 -18.57
CA SER A 46 6.79 -14.04 -17.99
C SER A 46 5.48 -14.39 -18.70
N ARG A 47 5.41 -15.55 -19.37
CA ARG A 47 4.19 -16.11 -19.98
C ARG A 47 2.98 -16.20 -19.02
N SER A 48 3.18 -16.04 -17.72
CA SER A 48 2.18 -16.30 -16.67
C SER A 48 2.02 -15.18 -15.64
N SER A 49 2.80 -14.09 -15.71
CA SER A 49 2.79 -13.04 -14.68
C SER A 49 2.56 -11.67 -15.27
N ASN A 50 1.55 -10.96 -14.74
CA ASN A 50 1.32 -9.55 -15.02
C ASN A 50 2.38 -8.64 -14.37
N VAL A 51 3.23 -9.19 -13.49
CA VAL A 51 4.30 -8.47 -12.80
C VAL A 51 5.51 -8.36 -13.72
N LYS A 52 5.81 -7.14 -14.15
CA LYS A 52 6.96 -6.81 -15.03
C LYS A 52 8.20 -6.35 -14.26
N ARG A 53 8.06 -5.98 -12.99
CA ARG A 53 9.12 -5.37 -12.18
C ARG A 53 9.15 -6.01 -10.80
N GLY A 54 10.34 -6.20 -10.26
CA GLY A 54 10.52 -6.81 -8.94
C GLY A 54 11.83 -6.39 -8.31
N TYR A 55 12.00 -6.73 -7.04
CA TYR A 55 13.23 -6.52 -6.30
C TYR A 55 13.57 -7.73 -5.45
N ASP A 56 14.87 -7.95 -5.23
CA ASP A 56 15.37 -8.91 -4.25
C ASP A 56 15.97 -8.13 -3.07
N PRO A 57 15.59 -8.44 -1.82
CA PRO A 57 16.17 -7.79 -0.64
C PRO A 57 17.64 -8.21 -0.44
N PRO A 58 18.42 -7.43 0.34
CA PRO A 58 19.81 -7.70 0.62
C PRO A 58 20.01 -9.06 1.29
N GLU A 59 21.20 -9.63 1.09
CA GLU A 59 21.56 -10.94 1.63
C GLU A 59 21.53 -10.89 3.17
N GLY A 60 20.63 -11.68 3.78
CA GLY A 60 20.38 -11.68 5.23
C GLY A 60 18.98 -11.19 5.64
N GLN A 61 18.25 -10.50 4.75
CA GLN A 61 16.87 -10.02 5.03
C GLN A 61 15.78 -10.79 4.27
N ARG A 62 16.15 -11.88 3.60
CA ARG A 62 15.23 -12.75 2.84
C ARG A 62 14.24 -13.54 3.70
N ASN A 63 14.47 -13.62 5.01
CA ASN A 63 13.57 -14.32 5.93
C ASN A 63 12.53 -13.32 6.47
N TRP A 64 11.29 -13.46 6.02
CA TRP A 64 10.16 -12.61 6.39
C TRP A 64 9.84 -12.62 7.90
N HIS A 65 10.27 -13.67 8.63
CA HIS A 65 10.07 -13.74 10.08
C HIS A 65 11.08 -12.92 10.88
N LEU A 66 12.11 -12.36 10.24
CA LEU A 66 13.09 -11.55 10.94
C LEU A 66 12.53 -10.13 11.11
N ARG A 67 12.62 -9.61 12.33
CA ARG A 67 12.26 -8.23 12.73
C ARG A 67 12.90 -7.13 11.86
N ASN A 68 13.88 -7.47 11.02
CA ASN A 68 14.55 -6.57 10.09
C ASN A 68 13.85 -6.42 8.73
N TYR A 69 12.69 -7.06 8.50
CA TYR A 69 11.94 -6.94 7.24
C TYR A 69 11.62 -5.49 6.88
N GLU A 70 11.36 -4.64 7.87
CA GLU A 70 11.09 -3.21 7.66
C GLU A 70 12.27 -2.48 6.98
N LYS A 71 13.51 -2.92 7.24
CA LYS A 71 14.74 -2.42 6.60
C LYS A 71 14.90 -2.88 5.15
N ALA A 72 14.18 -3.92 4.74
CA ALA A 72 14.17 -4.44 3.37
C ALA A 72 13.13 -3.75 2.49
N THR A 73 12.37 -2.80 3.03
CA THR A 73 11.34 -2.09 2.28
C THR A 73 12.00 -1.09 1.32
N PRO A 74 11.69 -1.14 0.02
CA PRO A 74 12.17 -0.16 -0.96
C PRO A 74 11.80 1.27 -0.54
N PRO A 75 12.67 2.27 -0.77
CA PRO A 75 12.30 3.67 -0.56
C PRO A 75 11.23 4.10 -1.57
N VAL A 76 10.53 5.19 -1.26
CA VAL A 76 9.33 5.63 -2.02
C VAL A 76 9.57 5.82 -3.52
N GLU A 77 10.78 6.26 -3.90
CA GLU A 77 11.17 6.47 -5.30
C GLU A 77 11.16 5.16 -6.08
N TRP A 78 11.72 4.10 -5.47
CA TRP A 78 11.77 2.76 -6.03
C TRP A 78 10.40 2.07 -5.98
N GLN A 79 9.58 2.34 -4.95
CA GLN A 79 8.19 1.86 -4.90
C GLN A 79 7.36 2.40 -6.07
N GLY A 80 7.50 3.68 -6.41
CA GLY A 80 6.83 4.30 -7.56
C GLY A 80 7.22 3.65 -8.89
N TRP A 81 8.48 3.23 -9.03
CA TRP A 81 8.92 2.46 -10.19
C TRP A 81 8.39 1.02 -10.18
N LEU A 82 8.46 0.32 -9.06
CA LEU A 82 7.94 -1.05 -8.93
C LEU A 82 6.45 -1.14 -9.25
N ASN A 83 5.66 -0.17 -8.78
CA ASN A 83 4.22 -0.10 -9.01
C ASN A 83 3.82 0.30 -10.44
N GLY A 84 4.79 0.71 -11.27
CA GLY A 84 4.51 1.16 -12.64
C GLY A 84 4.10 2.64 -12.76
N SER A 85 3.95 3.36 -11.64
CA SER A 85 3.65 4.80 -11.65
C SER A 85 4.75 5.61 -12.34
N ARG A 86 6.00 5.17 -12.22
CA ARG A 86 7.16 5.77 -12.93
C ARG A 86 7.63 4.86 -14.05
N LYS A 87 7.89 5.43 -15.23
CA LYS A 87 8.44 4.66 -16.37
C LYS A 87 9.93 4.36 -16.19
N LEU A 88 10.69 5.37 -15.77
CA LEU A 88 12.14 5.30 -15.59
C LEU A 88 12.49 4.97 -14.13
N PRO A 89 13.57 4.22 -13.88
CA PRO A 89 14.08 4.01 -12.53
C PRO A 89 14.56 5.35 -11.94
N PRO A 90 14.51 5.50 -10.61
CA PRO A 90 14.99 6.71 -9.95
C PRO A 90 16.52 6.84 -10.07
N THR A 91 17.00 8.08 -10.15
CA THR A 91 18.44 8.38 -10.23
C THR A 91 19.02 8.63 -8.85
N THR A 92 20.32 8.37 -8.65
CA THR A 92 21.01 8.65 -7.37
C THR A 92 20.88 10.11 -6.94
N ASP A 93 21.00 11.04 -7.88
CA ASP A 93 20.93 12.48 -7.62
C ASP A 93 19.51 12.92 -7.21
N GLU A 94 18.49 12.32 -7.83
CA GLU A 94 17.09 12.55 -7.48
C GLU A 94 16.80 12.08 -6.06
N ILE A 95 17.28 10.87 -5.71
CA ILE A 95 17.12 10.31 -4.38
C ILE A 95 17.79 11.21 -3.33
N ALA A 96 19.02 11.66 -3.60
CA ALA A 96 19.75 12.57 -2.70
C ALA A 96 19.03 13.92 -2.53
N LEU A 97 18.52 14.49 -3.62
CA LEU A 97 17.74 15.73 -3.57
C LEU A 97 16.46 15.56 -2.74
N ASN A 98 15.76 14.44 -2.89
CA ASN A 98 14.52 14.17 -2.17
C ASN A 98 14.77 13.97 -0.68
N GLN A 99 15.87 13.29 -0.32
CA GLN A 99 16.31 13.15 1.07
C GLN A 99 16.60 14.53 1.70
N ASN A 100 17.31 15.41 0.98
CA ASN A 100 17.59 16.76 1.46
C ASN A 100 16.30 17.57 1.66
N ARG A 101 15.34 17.45 0.74
CA ARG A 101 14.02 18.10 0.88
C ARG A 101 13.26 17.59 2.09
N GLN A 102 13.23 16.28 2.32
CA GLN A 102 12.58 15.70 3.50
C GLN A 102 13.21 16.20 4.80
N GLN A 103 14.55 16.27 4.86
CA GLN A 103 15.25 16.80 6.03
C GLN A 103 14.97 18.29 6.26
N ALA A 104 14.86 19.09 5.21
CA ALA A 104 14.48 20.50 5.31
C ALA A 104 13.05 20.65 5.82
N GLN A 105 12.10 19.89 5.24
CA GLN A 105 10.70 19.90 5.65
C GLN A 105 10.54 19.55 7.13
N LEU A 106 11.22 18.50 7.61
CA LEU A 106 11.16 18.11 9.02
C LEU A 106 11.64 19.21 9.97
N LYS A 107 12.62 20.01 9.56
CA LYS A 107 13.10 21.15 10.36
C LYS A 107 12.08 22.28 10.36
N GLU A 108 11.53 22.61 9.19
CA GLU A 108 10.50 23.64 9.05
C GLU A 108 9.22 23.27 9.81
N ASP A 109 8.78 22.02 9.75
CA ASP A 109 7.63 21.49 10.48
C ASP A 109 7.87 21.61 11.99
N ALA A 110 9.04 21.20 12.48
CA ALA A 110 9.39 21.32 13.90
C ALA A 110 9.44 22.78 14.39
N GLU A 111 9.91 23.71 13.55
CA GLU A 111 9.86 25.15 13.87
C GLU A 111 8.42 25.68 13.86
N THR A 112 7.61 25.25 12.90
CA THR A 112 6.22 25.64 12.76
C THR A 112 5.41 25.14 13.93
N GLU A 113 5.60 23.89 14.36
CA GLU A 113 4.97 23.31 15.56
C GLU A 113 5.35 24.07 16.84
N ARG A 114 6.61 24.52 16.97
CA ARG A 114 7.04 25.34 18.11
C ARG A 114 6.43 26.74 18.11
N ARG A 115 6.24 27.33 16.91
CA ARG A 115 5.61 28.66 16.74
C ARG A 115 4.10 28.59 16.79
N ALA A 116 3.51 27.45 16.47
CA ALA A 116 2.07 27.28 16.40
C ALA A 116 1.49 27.50 17.80
N PRO A 117 0.53 28.43 17.96
CA PRO A 117 -0.21 28.50 19.20
C PRO A 117 -0.90 27.15 19.41
N MET A 118 -0.79 26.58 20.61
CA MET A 118 -1.62 25.45 21.03
C MET A 118 -3.06 25.96 21.09
N VAL A 119 -3.77 25.97 19.96
CA VAL A 119 -5.19 26.22 19.91
C VAL A 119 -5.84 24.97 20.50
N GLY A 120 -6.11 25.00 21.81
CA GLY A 120 -7.06 24.07 22.38
C GLY A 120 -8.35 24.24 21.59
N SER A 121 -8.75 23.24 20.82
CA SER A 121 -10.04 23.26 20.14
C SER A 121 -11.12 23.13 21.21
N THR A 122 -11.48 24.25 21.85
CA THR A 122 -12.58 24.31 22.82
C THR A 122 -13.96 24.35 22.13
N GLY A 123 -13.99 24.21 20.80
CA GLY A 123 -15.20 24.05 20.01
C GLY A 123 -15.37 22.61 19.53
N LYS A 124 -16.63 22.17 19.42
CA LYS A 124 -17.00 20.90 18.77
C LYS A 124 -16.33 20.85 17.39
N GLY A 125 -15.37 19.94 17.21
CA GLY A 125 -14.73 19.74 15.92
C GLY A 125 -15.71 19.11 14.92
N ALA A 126 -15.36 19.12 13.63
CA ALA A 126 -16.10 18.39 12.60
C ALA A 126 -16.20 16.88 12.88
N HIS A 127 -15.37 16.35 13.79
CA HIS A 127 -15.41 14.96 14.24
C HIS A 127 -16.30 14.74 15.48
N ASP A 128 -16.72 15.81 16.17
CA ASP A 128 -17.60 15.77 17.35
C ASP A 128 -19.09 15.91 16.99
N VAL A 129 -19.42 16.41 15.79
CA VAL A 129 -20.80 16.42 15.28
C VAL A 129 -21.31 15.00 15.02
N ASP A 130 -20.44 14.06 14.66
CA ASP A 130 -20.82 12.70 14.26
C ASP A 130 -21.10 11.72 15.43
N ARG A 131 -20.89 12.11 16.70
CA ARG A 131 -21.22 11.22 17.83
C ARG A 131 -22.69 11.23 18.25
N GLY A 132 -23.58 11.91 17.51
CA GLY A 132 -25.00 11.88 17.88
C GLY A 132 -25.98 12.71 17.05
N THR A 133 -25.60 13.28 15.91
CA THR A 133 -26.60 13.90 15.02
C THR A 133 -27.42 12.80 14.34
N GLN A 134 -28.58 12.48 14.93
CA GLN A 134 -29.67 11.85 14.20
C GLN A 134 -29.91 12.69 12.94
N TYR A 135 -29.87 12.04 11.77
CA TYR A 135 -30.22 12.66 10.49
C TYR A 135 -31.50 13.50 10.62
N PRO A 136 -31.65 14.61 9.86
CA PRO A 136 -32.86 15.42 9.88
C PRO A 136 -34.10 14.54 9.72
N LYS A 137 -35.00 14.56 10.70
CA LYS A 137 -36.26 13.81 10.65
C LYS A 137 -37.30 14.71 10.00
N TYR A 138 -37.83 14.25 8.89
CA TYR A 138 -38.89 14.89 8.14
C TYR A 138 -40.22 14.27 8.55
N GLU A 139 -41.20 15.09 8.93
CA GLU A 139 -42.50 14.61 9.41
C GLU A 139 -43.35 14.03 8.27
N ASP A 140 -43.10 14.49 7.05
CA ASP A 140 -43.73 14.10 5.79
C ASP A 140 -43.19 12.80 5.17
N ILE A 141 -42.11 12.24 5.74
CA ILE A 141 -41.49 11.01 5.22
C ILE A 141 -41.78 9.85 6.17
N GLU A 142 -42.58 8.90 5.68
CA GLU A 142 -42.79 7.62 6.34
C GLU A 142 -41.46 6.85 6.42
N MET A 143 -40.98 6.55 7.63
CA MET A 143 -39.77 5.73 7.84
C MET A 143 -39.97 4.25 7.48
N ALA A 144 -41.22 3.79 7.47
CA ALA A 144 -41.62 2.46 7.03
C ALA A 144 -42.97 2.56 6.32
N PRO A 145 -43.16 1.87 5.18
CA PRO A 145 -44.38 1.99 4.38
C PRO A 145 -45.60 1.53 5.19
N GLY A 146 -46.61 2.41 5.29
CA GLY A 146 -47.91 2.08 5.89
C GLY A 146 -48.06 2.40 7.37
N VAL A 147 -47.13 3.16 7.98
CA VAL A 147 -47.27 3.65 9.35
C VAL A 147 -47.67 5.13 9.34
N ILE A 148 -48.97 5.40 9.35
CA ILE A 148 -49.52 6.75 9.56
C ILE A 148 -49.34 7.07 11.05
N LYS A 149 -48.63 8.15 11.38
CA LYS A 149 -48.59 8.66 12.76
C LYS A 149 -49.97 9.20 13.10
N THR A 150 -50.71 8.48 13.93
CA THR A 150 -51.94 8.99 14.54
C THR A 150 -51.55 10.12 15.50
N GLU A 151 -52.08 11.33 15.28
CA GLU A 151 -51.85 12.46 16.17
C GLU A 151 -52.40 12.14 17.58
N ASP A 152 -51.55 12.25 18.60
CA ASP A 152 -51.95 12.08 20.00
C ASP A 152 -52.86 13.24 20.42
N PRO A 153 -54.12 13.00 20.86
CA PRO A 153 -55.01 14.06 21.28
C PRO A 153 -54.68 14.47 22.72
N LYS A 154 -53.69 15.34 22.90
CA LYS A 154 -53.47 16.04 24.18
C LYS A 154 -53.11 17.49 23.96
N ASN A 155 -54.09 18.30 23.59
CA ASN A 155 -54.10 19.70 23.97
C ASN A 155 -55.52 20.28 24.05
N GLU A 156 -56.31 19.81 25.01
CA GLU A 156 -57.46 20.56 25.53
C GLU A 156 -57.29 20.66 27.05
N ASN A 157 -56.92 21.85 27.51
CA ASN A 157 -57.61 22.57 28.59
C ASN A 157 -56.84 23.86 28.87
N LYS A 158 -57.46 24.97 28.44
CA LYS A 158 -57.08 26.34 28.74
C LYS A 158 -58.08 26.89 29.74
#